data_AF-A0A1N7IPU9-F1
#
_entry.id   AF-A0A1N7IPU9-F1
#
_cell.length_a   1.000
_cell.length_b   1.000
_cell.length_c   1.000
_cell.angle_alpha   90.00
_cell.angle_beta   90.00
_cell.angle_gamma   90.00
#
_symmetry.space_group_name_H-M   'P 1'
#
loop_
_entity.id
_entity.type
_entity.pdbx_description
1 polymer ?
#
loop_
_entity_poly.entity_id
_entity_poly.type
_entity_poly.pdbx_seq_one_letter_code
_entity_poly.pdbx_strand_id
1 'polypeptide(L)'
;MVEQEARALRRRLPVVQRRAQILDVAGAMFAEHGYNGVSTHAVAQACGVSEGLLFHHFPSKAEIYAAVVERRLDRLDEEMGRAAAQLPPNSPRRDTVRALLVSYLDHIAADPLSWAAVTRGDTPAEAQFVGIERRDGVVDKLLGVVGDRPIAVSGFLGFVEAVCLDWVDAGCPNEAREPIAAAALGALEGALGDWG
;
A
#
# COMPACT_ATOMS: atom_id res chain seq x y z
N MET A 1 -10.76 33.92 25.84
CA MET A 1 -11.03 34.33 24.43
C MET A 1 -10.26 33.45 23.44
N VAL A 2 -8.96 33.21 23.66
CA VAL A 2 -8.10 32.31 22.85
C VAL A 2 -8.65 30.87 22.72
N GLU A 3 -9.26 30.33 23.77
CA GLU A 3 -9.85 28.97 23.79
C GLU A 3 -11.12 28.83 22.91
N GLN A 4 -11.90 29.90 22.77
CA GLN A 4 -13.09 29.91 21.92
C GLN A 4 -12.72 30.05 20.43
N GLU A 5 -11.66 30.80 20.12
CA GLU A 5 -11.11 30.87 18.75
C GLU A 5 -10.49 29.54 18.32
N ALA A 6 -9.72 28.88 19.20
CA ALA A 6 -9.19 27.53 18.92
C ALA A 6 -10.31 26.49 18.70
N ARG A 7 -11.43 26.63 19.42
CA ARG A 7 -12.63 25.78 19.26
C ARG A 7 -13.40 26.11 17.97
N ALA A 8 -13.43 27.37 17.54
CA ALA A 8 -14.06 27.80 16.29
C ALA A 8 -13.23 27.42 15.04
N LEU A 9 -11.89 27.48 15.12
CA LEU A 9 -10.96 27.01 14.08
C LEU A 9 -11.03 25.48 13.91
N ARG A 10 -11.08 24.71 15.01
CA ARG A 10 -11.32 23.26 14.97
C ARG A 10 -12.66 22.87 14.35
N ARG A 11 -13.67 23.76 14.45
CA ARG A 11 -15.04 23.55 13.93
C ARG A 11 -15.17 23.80 12.42
N ARG A 12 -14.11 24.26 11.76
CA ARG A 12 -14.10 24.61 10.32
C ARG A 12 -12.90 24.05 9.56
N LEU A 13 -12.32 22.90 9.94
CA LEU A 13 -11.48 22.21 8.94
C LEU A 13 -12.37 21.88 7.72
N PRO A 14 -12.00 22.33 6.51
CA PRO A 14 -12.68 21.94 5.28
C PRO A 14 -12.83 20.41 5.17
N VAL A 15 -13.90 19.96 4.53
CA VAL A 15 -14.29 18.54 4.39
C VAL A 15 -13.11 17.63 3.98
N VAL A 16 -12.26 18.10 3.07
CA VAL A 16 -11.06 17.39 2.61
C VAL A 16 -10.03 17.20 3.73
N GLN A 17 -9.79 18.25 4.54
CA GLN A 17 -8.88 18.16 5.68
C GLN A 17 -9.45 17.23 6.77
N ARG A 18 -10.78 17.14 6.89
CA ARG A 18 -11.41 16.23 7.85
C ARG A 18 -11.29 14.77 7.45
N ARG A 19 -11.55 14.44 6.18
CA ARG A 19 -11.38 13.08 5.66
C ARG A 19 -9.94 12.60 5.84
N ALA A 20 -8.96 13.43 5.48
CA ALA A 20 -7.54 13.12 5.66
C ALA A 20 -7.18 12.88 7.14
N GLN A 21 -7.64 13.73 8.06
CA GLN A 21 -7.44 13.57 9.49
C GLN A 21 -8.00 12.22 10.01
N ILE A 22 -9.22 11.86 9.58
CA ILE A 22 -9.82 10.57 9.96
C ILE A 22 -8.94 9.42 9.49
N LEU A 23 -8.45 9.47 8.25
CA LEU A 23 -7.59 8.42 7.70
C LEU A 23 -6.22 8.34 8.40
N ASP A 24 -5.64 9.47 8.80
CA ASP A 24 -4.38 9.48 9.58
C ASP A 24 -4.56 8.76 10.92
N VAL A 25 -5.60 9.15 11.67
CA VAL A 25 -5.87 8.60 13.00
C VAL A 25 -6.29 7.13 12.90
N ALA A 26 -7.25 6.82 12.03
CA ALA A 26 -7.71 5.44 11.84
C ALA A 26 -6.58 4.54 11.33
N GLY A 27 -5.75 5.05 10.40
CA GLY A 27 -4.61 4.31 9.85
C GLY A 27 -3.58 3.92 10.91
N ALA A 28 -3.27 4.82 11.85
CA ALA A 28 -2.41 4.52 12.98
C ALA A 28 -3.04 3.50 13.93
N MET A 29 -4.32 3.67 14.27
CA MET A 29 -5.04 2.73 15.14
C MET A 29 -5.11 1.32 14.54
N PHE A 30 -5.38 1.21 13.23
CA PHE A 30 -5.41 -0.07 12.52
C PHE A 30 -4.04 -0.73 12.42
N ALA A 31 -2.96 0.05 12.27
CA ALA A 31 -1.60 -0.48 12.29
C ALA A 31 -1.26 -1.10 13.66
N GLU A 32 -1.68 -0.46 14.75
CA GLU A 32 -1.35 -0.89 16.11
C GLU A 32 -2.24 -2.02 16.62
N HIS A 33 -3.54 -2.00 16.32
CA HIS A 33 -4.53 -2.91 16.92
C HIS A 33 -5.14 -3.90 15.92
N GLY A 34 -4.75 -3.82 14.64
CA GLY A 34 -5.39 -4.55 13.55
C GLY A 34 -6.82 -4.08 13.27
N TYR A 35 -7.44 -4.65 12.23
CA TYR A 35 -8.82 -4.31 11.89
C TYR A 35 -9.77 -4.60 13.05
N ASN A 36 -9.75 -5.81 13.60
CA ASN A 36 -10.72 -6.25 14.63
C ASN A 36 -10.58 -5.49 15.97
N GLY A 37 -9.38 -5.00 16.32
CA GLY A 37 -9.14 -4.29 17.58
C GLY A 37 -9.62 -2.84 17.63
N VAL A 38 -10.02 -2.26 16.49
CA VAL A 38 -10.45 -0.84 16.41
C VAL A 38 -11.97 -0.72 16.33
N SER A 39 -12.59 0.18 17.10
CA SER A 39 -14.01 0.52 16.96
C SER A 39 -14.20 1.89 16.31
N THR A 40 -15.32 2.09 15.59
CA THR A 40 -15.66 3.39 14.98
C THR A 40 -15.88 4.47 16.04
N HIS A 41 -16.40 4.09 17.21
CA HIS A 41 -16.49 4.97 18.38
C HIS A 41 -15.11 5.49 18.80
N ALA A 42 -14.13 4.59 18.96
CA ALA A 42 -12.78 4.96 19.35
C ALA A 42 -12.11 5.86 18.30
N VAL A 43 -12.30 5.57 17.00
CA VAL A 43 -11.82 6.44 15.91
C VAL A 43 -12.45 7.83 16.00
N ALA A 44 -13.76 7.93 16.20
CA ALA A 44 -14.46 9.21 16.30
C ALA A 44 -13.95 10.03 17.50
N GLN A 45 -13.79 9.39 18.66
CA GLN A 45 -13.21 10.01 19.86
C GLN A 45 -11.78 10.52 19.62
N ALA A 46 -10.92 9.69 19.04
CA ALA A 46 -9.54 10.05 18.74
C ALA A 46 -9.44 11.20 17.73
N CYS A 47 -10.39 11.29 16.78
CA CYS A 47 -10.47 12.38 15.82
C CYS A 47 -11.10 13.67 16.41
N GLY A 48 -11.75 13.59 17.58
CA GLY A 48 -12.50 14.69 18.18
C GLY A 48 -13.78 15.03 17.40
N VAL A 49 -14.44 14.03 16.80
CA VAL A 49 -15.67 14.18 16.01
C VAL A 49 -16.81 13.33 16.58
N SER A 50 -18.05 13.62 16.18
CA SER A 50 -19.17 12.73 16.47
C SER A 50 -19.13 11.51 15.55
N GLU A 51 -19.67 10.37 16.01
CA GLU A 51 -19.85 9.18 15.16
C GLU A 51 -20.71 9.49 13.94
N GLY A 52 -21.75 10.32 14.07
CA GLY A 52 -22.56 10.74 12.91
C GLY A 52 -21.74 11.49 11.85
N LEU A 53 -20.75 12.30 12.25
CA LEU A 53 -19.86 12.96 11.30
C LEU A 53 -18.87 11.97 10.68
N LEU A 54 -18.37 11.00 11.47
CA LEU A 54 -17.53 9.92 10.94
C LEU A 54 -18.28 9.14 9.86
N PHE A 55 -19.52 8.71 10.14
CA PHE A 55 -20.35 7.95 9.22
C PHE A 55 -20.79 8.75 7.98
N HIS A 56 -20.88 10.08 8.09
CA HIS A 56 -21.07 10.94 6.91
C HIS A 56 -19.90 10.86 5.92
N HIS A 57 -18.67 10.66 6.40
CA HIS A 57 -17.48 10.52 5.55
C HIS A 57 -17.23 9.07 5.10
N PHE A 58 -17.53 8.10 5.98
CA PHE A 58 -17.27 6.70 5.77
C PHE A 58 -18.44 5.86 6.30
N PRO A 59 -19.27 5.29 5.42
CA PRO A 59 -20.50 4.60 5.81
C PRO A 59 -20.29 3.41 6.76
N SER A 60 -19.10 2.81 6.78
CA SER A 60 -18.77 1.66 7.62
C SER A 60 -17.30 1.69 8.08
N LYS A 61 -16.98 0.85 9.08
CA LYS A 61 -15.58 0.61 9.49
C LYS A 61 -14.74 0.02 8.35
N ALA A 62 -15.34 -0.84 7.54
CA ALA A 62 -14.69 -1.47 6.40
C ALA A 62 -14.31 -0.43 5.33
N GLU A 63 -15.18 0.56 5.09
CA GLU A 63 -14.91 1.71 4.20
C GLU A 63 -13.78 2.61 4.72
N ILE A 64 -13.70 2.82 6.05
CA ILE A 64 -12.54 3.53 6.64
C ILE A 64 -11.26 2.72 6.37
N TYR A 65 -11.29 1.41 6.60
CA TYR A 65 -10.13 0.55 6.42
C TYR A 65 -9.69 0.46 4.95
N ALA A 66 -10.63 0.30 4.02
CA ALA A 66 -10.37 0.29 2.58
C ALA A 66 -9.71 1.60 2.12
N ALA A 67 -10.22 2.75 2.56
CA ALA A 67 -9.62 4.05 2.23
C ALA A 67 -8.23 4.25 2.88
N VAL A 68 -7.96 3.64 4.03
CA VAL A 68 -6.61 3.60 4.62
C VAL A 68 -5.67 2.75 3.76
N VAL A 69 -6.12 1.59 3.30
CA VAL A 69 -5.34 0.70 2.40
C VAL A 69 -5.06 1.41 1.07
N GLU A 70 -6.07 2.03 0.46
CA GLU A 70 -5.93 2.80 -0.78
C GLU A 70 -4.84 3.88 -0.64
N ARG A 71 -4.88 4.67 0.44
CA ARG A 71 -3.88 5.72 0.70
C ARG A 71 -2.48 5.15 0.91
N ARG A 72 -2.34 3.95 1.49
CA ARG A 72 -1.04 3.28 1.64
C ARG A 72 -0.49 2.83 0.28
N LEU A 73 -1.36 2.31 -0.59
CA LEU A 73 -1.00 1.91 -1.95
C LEU A 73 -0.66 3.11 -2.84
N ASP A 74 -1.34 4.25 -2.67
CA ASP A 74 -0.96 5.51 -3.34
C ASP A 74 0.44 5.96 -2.93
N ARG A 75 0.76 5.87 -1.64
CA ARG A 75 2.11 6.17 -1.15
C ARG A 75 3.15 5.23 -1.75
N LEU A 76 2.85 3.93 -1.85
CA LEU A 76 3.72 2.96 -2.51
C LEU A 76 3.95 3.31 -3.99
N ASP A 77 2.90 3.69 -4.71
CA ASP A 77 3.01 4.11 -6.11
C ASP A 77 3.92 5.34 -6.25
N GLU A 78 3.82 6.31 -5.34
CA GLU A 78 4.73 7.46 -5.30
C GLU A 78 6.17 7.07 -4.98
N GLU A 79 6.38 6.16 -4.03
CA GLU A 79 7.70 5.64 -3.65
C GLU A 79 8.38 4.94 -4.83
N MET A 80 7.65 4.04 -5.50
CA MET A 80 8.11 3.33 -6.68
C MET A 80 8.36 4.28 -7.87
N GLY A 81 7.47 5.26 -8.08
CA GLY A 81 7.65 6.29 -9.11
C GLY A 81 8.90 7.14 -8.88
N ARG A 82 9.19 7.51 -7.62
CA ARG A 82 10.43 8.20 -7.25
C ARG A 82 11.65 7.33 -7.48
N ALA A 83 11.60 6.05 -7.13
CA ALA A 83 12.71 5.12 -7.34
C ALA A 83 13.05 4.98 -8.84
N ALA A 84 12.05 4.82 -9.70
CA ALA A 84 12.24 4.77 -11.14
C ALA A 84 12.79 6.08 -11.72
N ALA A 85 12.30 7.23 -11.23
CA ALA A 85 12.73 8.56 -11.71
C ALA A 85 14.19 8.91 -11.35
N GLN A 86 14.80 8.21 -10.39
CA GLN A 86 16.22 8.41 -10.03
C GLN A 86 17.18 7.72 -10.99
N LEU A 87 16.70 6.82 -11.85
CA LEU A 87 17.53 6.14 -12.83
C LEU A 87 17.93 7.08 -13.98
N PRO A 88 19.15 6.96 -14.52
CA PRO A 88 19.55 7.68 -15.72
C PRO A 88 18.56 7.46 -16.88
N PRO A 89 18.37 8.47 -17.75
CA PRO A 89 17.61 8.28 -18.98
C PRO A 89 18.17 7.10 -19.79
N ASN A 90 17.29 6.29 -20.38
CA ASN A 90 17.64 5.07 -21.13
C ASN A 90 18.37 3.99 -20.31
N SER A 91 18.20 3.97 -18.98
CA SER A 91 18.65 2.83 -18.18
C SER A 91 18.02 1.53 -18.69
N PRO A 92 18.75 0.40 -18.64
CA PRO A 92 18.22 -0.92 -18.97
C PRO A 92 16.90 -1.17 -18.25
N ARG A 93 15.94 -1.83 -18.90
CA ARG A 93 14.65 -2.12 -18.27
C ARG A 93 14.83 -2.96 -17.00
N ARG A 94 15.85 -3.82 -16.99
CA ARG A 94 16.29 -4.58 -15.82
C ARG A 94 16.53 -3.72 -14.58
N ASP A 95 17.18 -2.57 -14.76
CA ASP A 95 17.50 -1.67 -13.65
C ASP A 95 16.23 -0.99 -13.13
N THR A 96 15.31 -0.65 -14.02
CA THR A 96 13.97 -0.14 -13.66
C THR A 96 13.20 -1.15 -12.82
N VAL A 97 13.06 -2.39 -13.29
CA VAL A 97 12.35 -3.43 -12.52
C VAL A 97 13.04 -3.70 -11.19
N ARG A 98 14.37 -3.71 -11.15
CA ARG A 98 15.13 -3.85 -9.90
C ARG A 98 14.85 -2.72 -8.93
N ALA A 99 14.85 -1.46 -9.38
CA ALA A 99 14.56 -0.30 -8.54
C ALA A 99 13.14 -0.36 -7.97
N LEU A 100 12.16 -0.76 -8.79
CA LEU A 100 10.77 -0.98 -8.36
C LEU A 100 10.68 -2.08 -7.29
N LEU A 101 11.35 -3.21 -7.50
CA LEU A 101 11.40 -4.32 -6.53
C LEU A 101 12.04 -3.89 -5.20
N VAL A 102 13.17 -3.19 -5.23
CA VAL A 102 13.83 -2.72 -4.01
C VAL A 102 12.94 -1.76 -3.23
N SER A 103 12.30 -0.80 -3.91
CA SER A 103 11.33 0.12 -3.31
C SER A 103 10.13 -0.61 -2.70
N TYR A 104 9.65 -1.68 -3.35
CA TYR A 104 8.57 -2.51 -2.85
C TYR A 104 8.99 -3.28 -1.58
N LEU A 105 10.20 -3.83 -1.55
CA LEU A 105 10.75 -4.50 -0.36
C LEU A 105 10.96 -3.52 0.80
N ASP A 106 11.39 -2.27 0.53
CA ASP A 106 11.48 -1.22 1.56
C ASP A 106 10.12 -0.92 2.17
N HIS A 107 9.09 -0.82 1.33
CA HIS A 107 7.72 -0.59 1.78
C HIS A 107 7.20 -1.72 2.68
N ILE A 108 7.42 -2.98 2.27
CA ILE A 108 7.03 -4.15 3.08
C ILE A 108 7.75 -4.14 4.42
N ALA A 109 9.07 -3.92 4.43
CA ALA A 109 9.87 -3.89 5.67
C ALA A 109 9.42 -2.81 6.66
N ALA A 110 8.81 -1.72 6.17
CA ALA A 110 8.32 -0.64 7.02
C ALA A 110 7.06 -1.01 7.83
N ASP A 111 6.22 -1.92 7.32
CA ASP A 111 5.02 -2.43 8.01
C ASP A 111 4.65 -3.86 7.53
N PRO A 112 5.44 -4.89 7.90
CA PRO A 112 5.31 -6.24 7.33
C PRO A 112 3.97 -6.90 7.62
N LEU A 113 3.46 -6.72 8.85
CA LEU A 113 2.22 -7.34 9.30
C LEU A 113 1.00 -6.73 8.62
N SER A 114 0.96 -5.40 8.46
CA SER A 114 -0.15 -4.79 7.74
C SER A 114 -0.14 -5.15 6.25
N TRP A 115 1.02 -5.26 5.63
CA TRP A 115 1.11 -5.72 4.24
C TRP A 115 0.62 -7.16 4.13
N ALA A 116 1.10 -8.08 4.97
CA ALA A 116 0.70 -9.49 4.94
C ALA A 116 -0.79 -9.70 5.17
N ALA A 117 -1.42 -8.94 6.06
CA ALA A 117 -2.87 -9.02 6.31
C ALA A 117 -3.68 -8.73 5.04
N VAL A 118 -3.31 -7.68 4.28
CA VAL A 118 -3.96 -7.35 3.01
C VAL A 118 -3.72 -8.44 1.97
N THR A 119 -2.47 -8.89 1.82
CA THR A 119 -2.08 -9.88 0.81
C THR A 119 -2.72 -11.26 1.06
N ARG A 120 -2.88 -11.67 2.32
CA ARG A 120 -3.54 -12.94 2.70
C ARG A 120 -5.07 -12.88 2.59
N GLY A 121 -5.64 -11.69 2.43
CA GLY A 121 -7.09 -11.50 2.46
C GLY A 121 -7.68 -11.54 3.87
N ASP A 122 -6.88 -11.30 4.92
CA ASP A 122 -7.33 -11.23 6.32
C ASP A 122 -8.01 -9.87 6.65
N THR A 123 -8.51 -9.20 5.62
CA THR A 123 -9.12 -7.87 5.66
C THR A 123 -10.56 -7.90 5.15
N PRO A 124 -11.38 -6.87 5.41
CA PRO A 124 -12.71 -6.75 4.82
C PRO A 124 -12.70 -6.78 3.29
N ALA A 125 -13.82 -7.20 2.69
CA ALA A 125 -13.97 -7.31 1.23
C ALA A 125 -13.67 -6.00 0.50
N GLU A 126 -14.08 -4.87 1.07
CA GLU A 126 -13.84 -3.52 0.53
C GLU A 126 -12.33 -3.24 0.34
N ALA A 127 -11.50 -3.67 1.29
CA ALA A 127 -10.04 -3.53 1.16
C ALA A 127 -9.42 -4.57 0.23
N GLN A 128 -10.02 -5.77 0.12
CA GLN A 128 -9.59 -6.77 -0.86
C GLN A 128 -9.83 -6.28 -2.28
N PHE A 129 -10.98 -5.63 -2.56
CA PHE A 129 -11.26 -5.03 -3.87
C PHE A 129 -10.23 -3.96 -4.25
N VAL A 130 -9.87 -3.08 -3.30
CA VAL A 130 -8.79 -2.10 -3.49
C VAL A 130 -7.47 -2.78 -3.86
N GLY A 131 -7.13 -3.89 -3.21
CA GLY A 131 -5.93 -4.68 -3.52
C GLY A 131 -5.96 -5.27 -4.94
N ILE A 132 -7.10 -5.83 -5.35
CA ILE A 132 -7.30 -6.41 -6.69
C ILE A 132 -7.15 -5.32 -7.77
N GLU A 133 -7.86 -4.19 -7.62
CA GLU A 133 -7.79 -3.09 -8.58
C GLU A 133 -6.38 -2.51 -8.69
N ARG A 134 -5.67 -2.38 -7.56
CA ARG A 134 -4.26 -1.92 -7.59
C ARG A 134 -3.37 -2.90 -8.33
N ARG A 135 -3.56 -4.21 -8.12
CA ARG A 135 -2.79 -5.25 -8.79
C ARG A 135 -2.95 -5.19 -10.31
N ASP A 136 -4.17 -5.00 -10.80
CA ASP A 136 -4.45 -4.85 -12.23
C ASP A 136 -3.71 -3.62 -12.80
N GLY A 137 -3.73 -2.50 -12.09
CA GLY A 137 -2.95 -1.32 -12.47
C GLY A 137 -1.43 -1.53 -12.49
N VAL A 138 -0.89 -2.38 -11.59
CA VAL A 138 0.54 -2.76 -11.61
C VAL A 138 0.87 -3.64 -12.82
N VAL A 139 -0.03 -4.55 -13.20
CA VAL A 139 0.13 -5.35 -14.42
C VAL A 139 0.22 -4.44 -15.64
N ASP A 140 -0.71 -3.50 -15.80
CA ASP A 140 -0.72 -2.56 -16.93
C ASP A 140 0.57 -1.72 -17.00
N LYS A 141 1.03 -1.20 -15.86
CA LYS A 141 2.29 -0.44 -15.77
C LYS A 141 3.49 -1.31 -16.18
N LEU A 142 3.56 -2.55 -15.69
CA LEU A 142 4.67 -3.45 -16.02
C LEU A 142 4.65 -3.88 -17.49
N LEU A 143 3.49 -4.11 -18.09
CA LEU A 143 3.38 -4.39 -19.53
C LEU A 143 4.00 -3.28 -20.39
N GLY A 144 3.85 -2.02 -19.97
CA GLY A 144 4.51 -0.87 -20.61
C GLY A 144 6.05 -0.87 -20.50
N VAL A 145 6.62 -1.61 -19.55
CA VAL A 145 8.07 -1.72 -19.34
C VAL A 145 8.64 -2.96 -20.02
N VAL A 146 8.03 -4.13 -19.81
CA VAL A 146 8.61 -5.44 -20.18
C VAL A 146 7.95 -6.10 -21.39
N GLY A 147 6.99 -5.41 -22.02
CA GLY A 147 6.28 -5.85 -23.23
C GLY A 147 4.97 -6.60 -22.96
N ASP A 148 4.15 -6.74 -24.00
CA ASP A 148 2.76 -7.21 -23.94
C ASP A 148 2.62 -8.72 -23.74
N ARG A 149 2.85 -9.18 -22.50
CA ARG A 149 2.74 -10.57 -22.05
C ARG A 149 1.95 -10.67 -20.74
N PRO A 150 0.63 -10.40 -20.77
CA PRO A 150 -0.19 -10.20 -19.57
C PRO A 150 -0.18 -11.40 -18.61
N ILE A 151 -0.23 -12.63 -19.13
CA ILE A 151 -0.22 -13.84 -18.30
C ILE A 151 1.12 -13.99 -17.58
N ALA A 152 2.24 -13.72 -18.25
CA ALA A 152 3.57 -13.85 -17.66
C ALA A 152 3.82 -12.76 -16.61
N VAL A 153 3.40 -11.52 -16.86
CA VAL A 153 3.49 -10.41 -15.88
C VAL A 153 2.62 -10.70 -14.67
N SER A 154 1.37 -11.16 -14.87
CA SER A 154 0.48 -11.52 -13.76
C SER A 154 1.04 -12.68 -12.94
N GLY A 155 1.60 -13.71 -13.58
CA GLY A 155 2.26 -14.82 -12.89
C GLY A 155 3.49 -14.38 -12.10
N PHE A 156 4.30 -13.47 -12.66
CA PHE A 156 5.44 -12.88 -11.98
C PHE A 156 5.05 -12.14 -10.69
N LEU A 157 3.97 -11.35 -10.72
CA LEU A 157 3.49 -10.68 -9.51
C LEU A 157 3.06 -11.69 -8.44
N GLY A 158 2.41 -12.79 -8.83
CA GLY A 158 2.08 -13.89 -7.91
C GLY A 158 3.32 -14.54 -7.29
N PHE A 159 4.41 -14.69 -8.06
CA PHE A 159 5.69 -15.15 -7.53
C PHE A 159 6.27 -14.17 -6.51
N VAL A 160 6.28 -12.87 -6.83
CA VAL A 160 6.81 -11.82 -5.93
C VAL A 160 6.01 -11.78 -4.62
N GLU A 161 4.68 -11.81 -4.70
CA GLU A 161 3.79 -11.87 -3.53
C GLU A 161 4.11 -13.08 -2.64
N ALA A 162 4.23 -14.27 -3.22
CA ALA A 162 4.55 -15.50 -2.48
C ALA A 162 5.91 -15.42 -1.77
N VAL A 163 6.96 -15.00 -2.47
CA VAL A 163 8.31 -14.87 -1.88
C VAL A 163 8.34 -13.81 -0.79
N CYS A 164 7.61 -12.70 -0.96
CA CYS A 164 7.53 -11.66 0.06
C CYS A 164 6.76 -12.12 1.31
N LEU A 165 5.71 -12.94 1.16
CA LEU A 165 5.01 -13.54 2.30
C LEU A 165 5.96 -14.44 3.12
N ASP A 166 6.73 -15.31 2.45
CA ASP A 166 7.73 -16.15 3.12
C ASP A 166 8.80 -15.30 3.83
N TRP A 167 9.22 -14.19 3.21
CA TRP A 167 10.17 -13.24 3.80
C TRP A 167 9.60 -12.54 5.05
N VAL A 168 8.32 -12.16 5.03
CA VAL A 168 7.62 -11.60 6.18
C VAL A 168 7.49 -12.62 7.31
N ASP A 169 7.16 -13.87 7.00
CA ASP A 169 7.08 -14.95 7.99
C ASP A 169 8.45 -15.26 8.62
N ALA A 170 9.54 -15.04 7.89
CA ALA A 170 10.90 -15.11 8.40
C ALA A 170 11.34 -13.87 9.22
N GLY A 171 10.50 -12.85 9.37
CA GLY A 171 10.79 -11.62 10.11
C GLY A 171 11.55 -10.55 9.32
N CYS A 172 11.43 -10.56 7.99
CA CYS A 172 12.07 -9.61 7.07
C CYS A 172 13.59 -9.45 7.25
N PRO A 173 14.40 -10.54 7.30
CA PRO A 173 15.85 -10.42 7.42
C PRO A 173 16.44 -9.58 6.28
N ASN A 174 17.31 -8.62 6.61
CA ASN A 174 17.88 -7.67 5.65
C ASN A 174 18.78 -8.37 4.62
N GLU A 175 19.48 -9.43 5.02
CA GLU A 175 20.33 -10.24 4.17
C GLU A 175 19.56 -10.99 3.06
N ALA A 176 18.25 -11.19 3.21
CA ALA A 176 17.42 -11.85 2.22
C ALA A 176 16.98 -10.92 1.08
N ARG A 177 17.13 -9.60 1.23
CA ARG A 177 16.61 -8.62 0.26
C ARG A 177 17.22 -8.74 -1.13
N GLU A 178 18.54 -8.85 -1.21
CA GLU A 178 19.24 -9.02 -2.47
C GLU A 178 18.93 -10.38 -3.14
N PRO A 179 18.96 -11.51 -2.41
CA PRO A 179 18.47 -12.79 -2.93
C PRO A 179 17.04 -12.74 -3.49
N ILE A 180 16.11 -12.07 -2.79
CA ILE A 180 14.72 -11.93 -3.25
C ILE A 180 14.66 -11.13 -4.55
N ALA A 181 15.35 -9.99 -4.63
CA ALA A 181 15.39 -9.18 -5.84
C ALA A 181 16.02 -9.96 -7.02
N ALA A 182 17.11 -10.69 -6.79
CA ALA A 182 17.75 -11.53 -7.79
C ALA A 182 16.83 -12.66 -8.28
N ALA A 183 16.14 -13.35 -7.36
CA ALA A 183 15.20 -14.40 -7.69
C ALA A 183 14.00 -13.87 -8.50
N ALA A 184 13.45 -12.72 -8.12
CA ALA A 184 12.37 -12.07 -8.85
C ALA A 184 12.78 -11.69 -10.28
N LEU A 185 13.96 -11.06 -10.45
CA LEU A 185 14.46 -10.73 -11.79
C LEU A 185 14.70 -11.99 -12.65
N GLY A 186 15.24 -13.06 -12.04
CA GLY A 186 15.43 -14.35 -12.73
C GLY A 186 14.11 -15.02 -13.12
N ALA A 187 13.10 -14.97 -12.26
CA ALA A 187 11.76 -15.49 -12.55
C ALA A 187 11.10 -14.72 -13.70
N LEU A 188 11.22 -13.39 -13.70
CA LEU A 188 10.71 -12.54 -14.77
C LEU A 188 11.40 -12.82 -16.11
N GLU A 189 12.74 -12.91 -16.10
CA GLU A 189 13.52 -13.28 -17.28
C GLU A 189 13.20 -14.69 -17.77
N GLY A 190 12.99 -15.66 -16.89
CA GLY A 190 12.56 -17.01 -17.27
C GLY A 190 11.16 -17.03 -17.90
N ALA A 191 10.24 -16.19 -17.42
CA ALA A 191 8.88 -16.10 -17.93
C ALA A 191 8.77 -15.32 -19.26
N LEU A 192 9.65 -14.34 -19.47
CA LEU A 192 9.60 -13.42 -20.61
C LEU A 192 10.70 -13.69 -21.65
N GLY A 193 11.76 -14.44 -21.35
CA GLY A 193 12.98 -14.44 -22.17
C GLY A 193 13.69 -13.08 -22.10
N ASP A 194 14.34 -12.65 -23.18
CA ASP A 194 14.93 -11.31 -23.25
C ASP A 194 13.84 -10.24 -23.38
N TRP A 195 13.91 -9.22 -22.53
CA TRP A 195 12.97 -8.10 -22.49
C TRP A 195 13.66 -6.74 -22.58
N GLY A 196 14.94 -6.70 -22.99
CA GLY A 196 15.74 -5.49 -23.14
C GLY A 196 16.05 -4.78 -21.82
#